data_AF-A0A151BH79-F1
#
_entry.id   AF-A0A151BH79-F1
#
_cell.length_a   1.000
_cell.length_b   1.000
_cell.length_c   1.000
_cell.angle_alpha   90.00
_cell.angle_beta   90.00
_cell.angle_gamma   90.00
#
_symmetry.space_group_name_H-M   'P 1'
#
loop_
_entity.id
_entity.type
_entity.pdbx_description
1 polymer ?
#
loop_
_entity_poly.entity_id
_entity_poly.type
_entity_poly.pdbx_seq_one_letter_code
_entity_poly.pdbx_strand_id
1 'polypeptide(L)'
;MRRGIADLGFTEMFPIQERAIPLLLKGRDVVGQAKTGTGKTAAFAVPMIERLDWGLRSVQAIVLTPTRELALQVAGDINALARYTPLRATAIYGGVSLRRQIEEIRRGVQMVVGTPGRVIDHLRRGTLRLDGVRFAVLDEADRMLDMGFIDDIEYILRRTPRRKQMSLWSATIDTRTRRLSRRYMPRAEMVIVSRDEITLEEIDQRYVKVSPYEKLETLKRLIDHLNIERAIIFCRTRRGVEALTRKLRRAGYDADALHGGFTQARREEVLRAFRERRLSLLVATEVAARGLDIEDVPYILNYDIPRDPLMYFHRIGRTARAGRRGTAITLVSYDEDLELMRIRALTGTEIRRMTLPPEFLL
;
A
#
# COMPACT_ATOMS: atom_id res chain seq x y z
N MET A 1 -0.75 -27.62 -9.97
CA MET A 1 -0.41 -26.18 -9.99
C MET A 1 -0.56 -25.54 -11.38
N ARG A 2 0.19 -25.95 -12.41
CA ARG A 2 0.15 -25.34 -13.76
C ARG A 2 -1.25 -25.17 -14.37
N ARG A 3 -2.12 -26.18 -14.23
CA ARG A 3 -3.53 -26.09 -14.69
C ARG A 3 -4.34 -25.01 -13.95
N GLY A 4 -4.14 -24.85 -12.63
CA GLY A 4 -4.83 -23.83 -11.85
C GLY A 4 -4.37 -22.40 -12.19
N ILE A 5 -3.09 -22.25 -12.55
CA ILE A 5 -2.56 -20.97 -13.06
C ILE A 5 -3.19 -20.63 -14.43
N ALA A 6 -3.30 -21.62 -15.32
CA ALA A 6 -3.89 -21.43 -16.65
C ALA A 6 -5.39 -21.08 -16.59
N ASP A 7 -6.16 -21.73 -15.71
CA ASP A 7 -7.59 -21.43 -15.48
C ASP A 7 -7.84 -19.98 -15.04
N LEU A 8 -6.88 -19.38 -14.33
CA LEU A 8 -6.95 -17.98 -13.86
C LEU A 8 -6.56 -16.97 -14.95
N GLY A 9 -6.19 -17.44 -16.15
CA GLY A 9 -5.79 -16.58 -17.26
C GLY A 9 -4.41 -15.94 -17.08
N PHE A 10 -3.56 -16.50 -16.19
CA PHE A 10 -2.19 -16.00 -16.02
C PHE A 10 -1.31 -16.45 -17.19
N THR A 11 -1.04 -15.54 -18.12
CA THR A 11 -0.18 -15.75 -19.29
C THR A 11 1.26 -15.29 -19.06
N GLU A 12 1.45 -14.20 -18.32
CA GLU A 12 2.75 -13.61 -18.00
C GLU A 12 2.85 -13.27 -16.50
N MET A 13 4.06 -13.29 -15.96
CA MET A 13 4.32 -12.96 -14.56
C MET A 13 4.45 -11.45 -14.39
N PHE A 14 3.89 -10.90 -13.32
CA PHE A 14 4.22 -9.53 -12.91
C PHE A 14 5.67 -9.46 -12.43
N PRO A 15 6.35 -8.29 -12.51
CA PRO A 15 7.74 -8.14 -12.07
C PRO A 15 8.00 -8.61 -10.63
N ILE A 16 7.02 -8.42 -9.74
CA ILE A 16 7.11 -8.88 -8.35
C ILE A 16 7.12 -10.41 -8.26
N GLN A 17 6.40 -11.10 -9.14
CA GLN A 17 6.33 -12.56 -9.21
C GLN A 17 7.64 -13.10 -9.79
N GLU A 18 8.13 -12.55 -10.90
CA GLU A 18 9.38 -12.96 -11.55
C GLU A 18 10.58 -12.89 -10.62
N ARG A 19 10.67 -11.81 -9.83
CA ARG A 19 11.78 -11.60 -8.90
C ARG A 19 11.62 -12.41 -7.62
N ALA A 20 10.40 -12.57 -7.10
CA ALA A 20 10.19 -13.16 -5.78
C ALA A 20 9.98 -14.68 -5.79
N ILE A 21 9.27 -15.23 -6.78
CA ILE A 21 8.94 -16.67 -6.83
C ILE A 21 10.21 -17.53 -6.83
N PRO A 22 11.25 -17.27 -7.65
CA PRO A 22 12.47 -18.08 -7.64
C PRO A 22 13.19 -18.07 -6.29
N LEU A 23 13.21 -16.93 -5.60
CA LEU A 23 13.84 -16.79 -4.27
C LEU A 23 13.07 -17.61 -3.22
N LEU A 24 11.74 -17.54 -3.25
CA LEU A 24 10.88 -18.28 -2.33
C LEU A 24 10.94 -19.79 -2.58
N LEU A 25 11.02 -20.23 -3.85
CA LEU A 25 11.22 -21.63 -4.19
C LEU A 25 12.56 -22.17 -3.67
N LYS A 26 13.62 -21.34 -3.70
CA LYS A 26 14.94 -21.65 -3.12
C LYS A 26 14.97 -21.64 -1.59
N GLY A 27 13.86 -21.31 -0.92
CA GLY A 27 13.79 -21.28 0.54
C GLY A 27 14.35 -20.03 1.19
N ARG A 28 14.55 -18.95 0.42
CA ARG A 28 14.96 -17.64 0.97
C ARG A 28 13.78 -16.92 1.59
N ASP A 29 14.03 -16.19 2.67
CA ASP A 29 13.06 -15.21 3.16
C ASP A 29 13.00 -14.01 2.21
N VAL A 30 11.83 -13.41 2.03
CA VAL A 30 11.65 -12.28 1.10
C VAL A 30 10.88 -11.14 1.74
N VAL A 31 11.39 -9.92 1.58
CA VAL A 31 10.62 -8.70 1.81
C VAL A 31 10.26 -8.11 0.46
N GLY A 32 8.99 -8.24 0.08
CA GLY A 32 8.45 -7.74 -1.17
C GLY A 32 7.78 -6.38 -1.00
N GLN A 33 8.25 -5.37 -1.73
CA GLN A 33 7.59 -4.08 -1.85
C GLN A 33 6.89 -3.97 -3.21
N ALA A 34 5.55 -3.96 -3.20
CA ALA A 34 4.74 -3.71 -4.40
C ALA A 34 3.32 -3.21 -4.04
N LYS A 35 2.68 -2.46 -4.94
CA LYS A 35 1.32 -1.94 -4.75
C LYS A 35 0.26 -3.07 -4.78
N THR A 36 -0.92 -2.79 -4.25
CA THR A 36 -2.10 -3.67 -4.40
C THR A 36 -2.40 -3.88 -5.89
N GLY A 37 -2.88 -5.07 -6.27
CA GLY A 37 -3.19 -5.40 -7.66
C GLY A 37 -1.99 -5.83 -8.53
N THR A 38 -0.77 -5.89 -7.98
CA THR A 38 0.45 -6.30 -8.73
C THR A 38 0.74 -7.80 -8.65
N GLY A 39 -0.23 -8.62 -8.26
CA GLY A 39 -0.06 -10.08 -8.19
C GLY A 39 0.77 -10.59 -6.99
N LYS A 40 0.91 -9.80 -5.91
CA LYS A 40 1.59 -10.20 -4.65
C LYS A 40 1.06 -11.51 -4.07
N THR A 41 -0.25 -11.71 -4.08
CA THR A 41 -0.87 -12.95 -3.57
C THR A 41 -0.30 -14.17 -4.27
N ALA A 42 -0.28 -14.17 -5.60
CA ALA A 42 0.31 -15.27 -6.36
C ALA A 42 1.83 -15.38 -6.14
N ALA A 43 2.54 -14.26 -5.95
CA ALA A 43 3.99 -14.25 -5.72
C ALA A 43 4.40 -15.08 -4.47
N PHE A 44 3.63 -15.03 -3.38
CA PHE A 44 3.86 -15.90 -2.22
C PHE A 44 3.08 -17.21 -2.24
N ALA A 45 1.86 -17.22 -2.81
CA ALA A 45 1.00 -18.40 -2.78
C ALA A 45 1.53 -19.53 -3.67
N VAL A 46 2.00 -19.23 -4.88
CA VAL A 46 2.54 -20.23 -5.83
C VAL A 46 3.69 -21.04 -5.21
N PRO A 47 4.78 -20.42 -4.70
CA PRO A 47 5.87 -21.19 -4.11
C PRO A 47 5.48 -21.92 -2.83
N MET A 48 4.51 -21.39 -2.06
CA MET A 48 4.00 -22.07 -0.88
C MET A 48 3.19 -23.32 -1.26
N ILE A 49 2.26 -23.22 -2.21
CA ILE A 49 1.47 -24.36 -2.68
C ILE A 49 2.41 -25.46 -3.21
N GLU A 50 3.43 -25.10 -3.96
CA GLU A 50 4.40 -26.04 -4.53
C GLU A 50 5.22 -26.79 -3.45
N ARG A 51 5.52 -26.15 -2.32
CA ARG A 51 6.42 -26.71 -1.29
C ARG A 51 5.71 -27.25 -0.05
N LEU A 52 4.39 -27.10 0.02
CA LEU A 52 3.59 -27.68 1.08
C LEU A 52 3.41 -29.18 0.86
N ASP A 53 3.35 -29.94 1.95
CA ASP A 53 3.04 -31.38 1.87
C ASP A 53 1.52 -31.51 1.82
N TRP A 54 1.00 -31.88 0.65
CA TRP A 54 -0.44 -31.94 0.44
C TRP A 54 -1.10 -33.12 1.16
N GLY A 55 -0.35 -34.19 1.45
CA GLY A 55 -0.84 -35.36 2.17
C GLY A 55 -1.00 -35.12 3.67
N LEU A 56 -0.23 -34.17 4.22
CA LEU A 56 -0.29 -33.84 5.63
C LEU A 56 -1.46 -32.90 5.93
N ARG A 57 -2.50 -33.45 6.58
CA ARG A 57 -3.72 -32.75 6.99
C ARG A 57 -3.53 -31.91 8.27
N SER A 58 -2.61 -30.96 8.23
CA SER A 58 -2.32 -30.04 9.33
C SER A 58 -1.88 -28.67 8.80
N VAL A 59 -2.04 -27.64 9.63
CA VAL A 59 -1.65 -26.27 9.28
C VAL A 59 -0.13 -26.18 9.14
N GLN A 60 0.31 -25.88 7.93
CA GLN A 60 1.71 -25.77 7.55
C GLN A 60 2.08 -24.36 7.06
N ALA A 61 1.10 -23.52 6.75
CA ALA A 61 1.33 -22.11 6.42
C ALA A 61 0.32 -21.20 7.11
N ILE A 62 0.79 -20.01 7.50
CA ILE A 62 -0.04 -18.94 8.03
C ILE A 62 0.18 -17.65 7.23
N VAL A 63 -0.90 -16.98 6.85
CA VAL A 63 -0.90 -15.67 6.20
C VAL A 63 -1.66 -14.69 7.08
N LEU A 64 -1.00 -13.67 7.58
CA LEU A 64 -1.61 -12.60 8.36
C LEU A 64 -1.97 -11.43 7.44
N THR A 65 -3.20 -10.93 7.60
CA THR A 65 -3.77 -9.83 6.79
C THR A 65 -4.46 -8.81 7.72
N PRO A 66 -4.52 -7.52 7.36
CA PRO A 66 -5.12 -6.47 8.19
C PRO A 66 -6.64 -6.54 8.32
N THR A 67 -7.35 -7.03 7.30
CA THR A 67 -8.83 -7.00 7.28
C THR A 67 -9.47 -8.33 6.92
N ARG A 68 -10.75 -8.47 7.27
CA ARG A 68 -11.56 -9.64 6.96
C ARG A 68 -11.68 -9.87 5.45
N GLU A 69 -11.89 -8.80 4.72
CA GLU A 69 -12.11 -8.80 3.27
C GLU A 69 -10.85 -9.31 2.57
N LEU A 70 -9.68 -8.83 2.98
CA LEU A 70 -8.42 -9.31 2.42
C LEU A 70 -8.16 -10.78 2.80
N ALA A 71 -8.46 -11.19 4.04
CA ALA A 71 -8.31 -12.59 4.43
C ALA A 71 -9.16 -13.54 3.57
N LEU A 72 -10.41 -13.15 3.28
CA LEU A 72 -11.31 -13.89 2.39
C LEU A 72 -10.79 -13.93 0.96
N GLN A 73 -10.35 -12.81 0.42
CA GLN A 73 -9.81 -12.71 -0.93
C GLN A 73 -8.57 -13.60 -1.08
N VAL A 74 -7.58 -13.45 -0.19
CA VAL A 74 -6.33 -14.21 -0.24
C VAL A 74 -6.59 -15.71 -0.10
N ALA A 75 -7.49 -16.14 0.79
CA ALA A 75 -7.88 -17.55 0.89
C ALA A 75 -8.58 -18.06 -0.38
N GLY A 76 -9.43 -17.24 -1.00
CA GLY A 76 -10.07 -17.54 -2.28
C GLY A 76 -9.04 -17.73 -3.40
N ASP A 77 -8.13 -16.78 -3.56
CA ASP A 77 -7.06 -16.81 -4.56
C ASP A 77 -6.18 -18.06 -4.40
N ILE A 78 -5.78 -18.39 -3.17
CA ILE A 78 -5.00 -19.60 -2.88
C ILE A 78 -5.76 -20.86 -3.26
N ASN A 79 -7.05 -20.97 -2.90
CA ASN A 79 -7.86 -22.13 -3.25
C ASN A 79 -8.10 -22.23 -4.76
N ALA A 80 -8.21 -21.12 -5.47
CA ALA A 80 -8.35 -21.10 -6.92
C ALA A 80 -7.06 -21.58 -7.60
N LEU A 81 -5.90 -21.07 -7.16
CA LEU A 81 -4.58 -21.55 -7.59
C LEU A 81 -4.39 -23.05 -7.32
N ALA A 82 -4.86 -23.52 -6.16
CA ALA A 82 -4.77 -24.90 -5.69
C ALA A 82 -5.95 -25.78 -6.13
N ARG A 83 -6.83 -25.33 -7.04
CA ARG A 83 -8.08 -26.03 -7.41
C ARG A 83 -7.89 -27.51 -7.76
N TYR A 84 -6.78 -27.82 -8.43
CA TYR A 84 -6.42 -29.16 -8.88
C TYR A 84 -5.50 -29.92 -7.91
N THR A 85 -5.43 -29.49 -6.65
CA THR A 85 -4.67 -30.16 -5.59
C THR A 85 -5.59 -30.39 -4.37
N PRO A 86 -5.24 -31.31 -3.45
CA PRO A 86 -6.01 -31.52 -2.23
C PRO A 86 -5.69 -30.45 -1.16
N LEU A 87 -4.82 -29.48 -1.46
CA LEU A 87 -4.51 -28.37 -0.56
C LEU A 87 -5.75 -27.50 -0.36
N ARG A 88 -5.97 -27.05 0.87
CA ARG A 88 -7.04 -26.12 1.24
C ARG A 88 -6.51 -25.00 2.12
N ALA A 89 -7.01 -23.80 1.84
CA ALA A 89 -6.83 -22.62 2.67
C ALA A 89 -8.16 -22.21 3.32
N THR A 90 -8.13 -21.82 4.59
CA THR A 90 -9.30 -21.26 5.28
C THR A 90 -9.04 -19.86 5.78
N ALA A 91 -10.05 -18.99 5.67
CA ALA A 91 -10.00 -17.63 6.19
C ALA A 91 -10.55 -17.58 7.64
N ILE A 92 -9.79 -17.03 8.57
CA ILE A 92 -10.19 -16.83 9.97
C ILE A 92 -10.17 -15.35 10.35
N TYR A 93 -11.31 -14.82 10.78
CA TYR A 93 -11.48 -13.40 11.11
C TYR A 93 -12.60 -13.16 12.15
N GLY A 94 -12.63 -11.95 12.72
CA GLY A 94 -13.61 -11.51 13.72
C GLY A 94 -15.03 -11.29 13.17
N GLY A 95 -16.03 -11.16 14.05
CA GLY A 95 -17.40 -10.78 13.66
C GLY A 95 -18.26 -11.89 13.03
N VAL A 96 -17.77 -13.13 13.00
CA VAL A 96 -18.54 -14.31 12.59
C VAL A 96 -18.35 -15.47 13.57
N SER A 97 -19.19 -16.50 13.48
CA SER A 97 -19.14 -17.69 14.33
C SER A 97 -17.78 -18.39 14.26
N LEU A 98 -17.18 -18.59 15.43
CA LEU A 98 -15.94 -19.33 15.60
C LEU A 98 -16.12 -20.82 15.23
N ARG A 99 -17.32 -21.38 15.43
CA ARG A 99 -17.59 -22.82 15.26
C ARG A 99 -17.26 -23.29 13.84
N ARG A 100 -17.70 -22.55 12.82
CA ARG A 100 -17.41 -22.85 11.41
C ARG A 100 -15.90 -22.83 11.13
N GLN A 101 -15.17 -21.87 11.69
CA GLN A 101 -13.71 -21.78 11.53
C GLN A 101 -13.01 -22.98 12.19
N ILE A 102 -13.48 -23.41 13.37
CA ILE A 102 -12.98 -24.62 14.05
C ILE A 102 -13.24 -25.88 13.22
N GLU A 103 -14.44 -26.02 12.66
CA GLU A 103 -14.81 -27.15 11.80
C GLU A 103 -13.88 -27.24 10.57
N GLU A 104 -13.61 -26.11 9.89
CA GLU A 104 -12.66 -26.10 8.77
C GLU A 104 -11.23 -26.44 9.20
N ILE A 105 -10.74 -25.90 10.33
CA ILE A 105 -9.41 -26.26 10.85
C ILE A 105 -9.32 -27.76 11.17
N ARG A 106 -10.35 -28.33 11.79
CA ARG A 106 -10.43 -29.77 12.11
C ARG A 106 -10.48 -30.67 10.87
N ARG A 107 -10.97 -30.16 9.74
CA ARG A 107 -10.87 -30.86 8.44
C ARG A 107 -9.43 -30.95 7.92
N GLY A 108 -8.46 -30.35 8.60
CA GLY A 108 -7.04 -30.53 8.32
C GLY A 108 -6.55 -29.69 7.15
N VAL A 109 -7.00 -28.43 7.08
CA VAL A 109 -6.50 -27.43 6.13
C VAL A 109 -5.00 -27.21 6.31
N GLN A 110 -4.29 -27.04 5.20
CA GLN A 110 -2.85 -26.83 5.19
C GLN A 110 -2.48 -25.35 5.39
N MET A 111 -3.40 -24.45 5.06
CA MET A 111 -3.15 -23.01 5.10
C MET A 111 -4.23 -22.28 5.89
N VAL A 112 -3.80 -21.36 6.74
CA VAL A 112 -4.67 -20.44 7.46
C VAL A 112 -4.36 -19.02 7.02
N VAL A 113 -5.37 -18.30 6.55
CA VAL A 113 -5.29 -16.87 6.23
C VAL A 113 -6.14 -16.14 7.26
N GLY A 114 -5.64 -15.13 7.95
CA GLY A 114 -6.47 -14.51 8.97
C GLY A 114 -6.01 -13.17 9.51
N THR A 115 -6.92 -12.54 10.25
CA THR A 115 -6.63 -11.30 10.97
C THR A 115 -5.99 -11.61 12.33
N PRO A 116 -5.00 -10.80 12.79
CA PRO A 116 -4.23 -11.12 13.99
C PRO A 116 -5.08 -11.43 15.22
N GLY A 117 -6.07 -10.58 15.53
CA GLY A 117 -6.95 -10.78 16.68
C GLY A 117 -7.70 -12.12 16.68
N ARG A 118 -8.21 -12.58 15.54
CA ARG A 118 -8.93 -13.87 15.47
C ARG A 118 -7.97 -15.06 15.53
N VAL A 119 -6.79 -14.94 14.90
CA VAL A 119 -5.75 -15.97 15.01
C VAL A 119 -5.38 -16.18 16.48
N ILE A 120 -5.20 -15.09 17.24
CA ILE A 120 -4.89 -15.13 18.67
C ILE A 120 -6.02 -15.80 19.47
N ASP A 121 -7.28 -15.50 19.18
CA ASP A 121 -8.43 -16.14 19.83
C ASP A 121 -8.41 -17.67 19.60
N HIS A 122 -8.16 -18.13 18.37
CA HIS A 122 -8.03 -19.55 18.07
C HIS A 122 -6.86 -20.23 18.81
N LEU A 123 -5.71 -19.55 18.88
CA LEU A 123 -4.52 -20.03 19.59
C LEU A 123 -4.76 -20.16 21.09
N ARG A 124 -5.36 -19.15 21.71
CA ARG A 124 -5.68 -19.15 23.16
C ARG A 124 -6.65 -20.27 23.53
N ARG A 125 -7.59 -20.59 22.63
CA ARG A 125 -8.57 -21.68 22.81
C ARG A 125 -8.03 -23.06 22.45
N GLY A 126 -6.79 -23.17 21.96
CA GLY A 126 -6.22 -24.44 21.51
C GLY A 126 -6.87 -25.03 20.25
N THR A 127 -7.66 -24.23 19.53
CA THR A 127 -8.39 -24.67 18.32
C THR A 127 -7.57 -24.54 17.04
N LEU A 128 -6.47 -23.78 17.09
CA LEU A 128 -5.46 -23.70 16.06
C LEU A 128 -4.11 -24.03 16.68
N ARG A 129 -3.33 -24.87 16.00
CA ARG A 129 -1.96 -25.19 16.37
C ARG A 129 -1.04 -24.78 15.23
N LEU A 130 0.05 -24.10 15.56
CA LEU A 130 1.01 -23.60 14.57
C LEU A 130 2.36 -24.32 14.64
N ASP A 131 2.45 -25.40 15.42
CA ASP A 131 3.67 -26.20 15.62
C ASP A 131 4.23 -26.76 14.30
N GLY A 132 3.37 -27.00 13.31
CA GLY A 132 3.74 -27.52 11.99
C GLY A 132 4.01 -26.44 10.92
N VAL A 133 3.94 -25.16 11.28
CA VAL A 133 4.07 -24.06 10.32
C VAL A 133 5.51 -23.98 9.78
N ARG A 134 5.63 -24.15 8.46
CA ARG A 134 6.86 -24.00 7.69
C ARG A 134 6.94 -22.66 6.95
N PHE A 135 5.79 -22.02 6.72
CA PHE A 135 5.70 -20.74 5.99
C PHE A 135 4.87 -19.72 6.77
N ALA A 136 5.39 -18.53 6.99
CA ALA A 136 4.63 -17.42 7.56
C ALA A 136 4.70 -16.19 6.65
N VAL A 137 3.54 -15.64 6.31
CA VAL A 137 3.40 -14.48 5.43
C VAL A 137 2.75 -13.32 6.19
N LEU A 138 3.31 -12.13 6.06
CA LEU A 138 2.71 -10.88 6.51
C LEU A 138 2.29 -10.08 5.27
N ASP A 139 1.00 -10.04 4.95
CA ASP A 139 0.48 -9.31 3.79
C ASP A 139 -0.15 -7.98 4.22
N GLU A 140 0.07 -6.93 3.43
CA GLU A 140 -0.16 -5.52 3.79
C GLU A 140 0.42 -5.19 5.18
N ALA A 141 1.70 -5.52 5.38
CA ALA A 141 2.36 -5.39 6.67
C ALA A 141 2.39 -3.95 7.21
N ASP A 142 2.63 -2.96 6.36
CA ASP A 142 2.54 -1.54 6.72
C ASP A 142 1.17 -1.18 7.31
N ARG A 143 0.09 -1.64 6.67
CA ARG A 143 -1.27 -1.42 7.16
C ARG A 143 -1.54 -2.11 8.50
N MET A 144 -1.07 -3.34 8.70
CA MET A 144 -1.21 -4.00 10.00
C MET A 144 -0.47 -3.23 11.11
N LEU A 145 0.70 -2.66 10.80
CA LEU A 145 1.46 -1.84 11.74
C LEU A 145 0.78 -0.50 12.03
N ASP A 146 0.13 0.11 11.04
CA ASP A 146 -0.69 1.31 11.22
C ASP A 146 -1.93 1.06 12.09
N MET A 147 -2.49 -0.15 12.04
CA MET A 147 -3.61 -0.58 12.88
C MET A 147 -3.19 -0.98 14.30
N GLY A 148 -1.88 -0.92 14.62
CA GLY A 148 -1.36 -1.27 15.93
C GLY A 148 -1.22 -2.77 16.19
N PHE A 149 -1.29 -3.64 15.16
CA PHE A 149 -1.19 -5.09 15.32
C PHE A 149 0.24 -5.62 15.53
N ILE A 150 1.22 -4.75 15.83
CA ILE A 150 2.62 -5.17 16.00
C ILE A 150 2.74 -6.25 17.09
N ASP A 151 2.18 -6.02 18.28
CA ASP A 151 2.29 -6.97 19.39
C ASP A 151 1.55 -8.29 19.10
N ASP A 152 0.42 -8.20 18.39
CA ASP A 152 -0.37 -9.36 17.96
C ASP A 152 0.41 -10.21 16.95
N ILE A 153 1.03 -9.59 15.95
CA ILE A 153 1.90 -10.27 14.99
C ILE A 153 3.04 -10.97 15.73
N GLU A 154 3.73 -10.27 16.63
CA GLU A 154 4.84 -10.84 17.39
C GLU A 154 4.40 -12.00 18.29
N TYR A 155 3.20 -11.93 18.86
CA TYR A 155 2.60 -12.99 19.66
C TYR A 155 2.32 -14.25 18.82
N ILE A 156 1.80 -14.08 17.61
CA ILE A 156 1.52 -15.19 16.69
C ILE A 156 2.83 -15.81 16.19
N LEU A 157 3.78 -15.00 15.74
CA LEU A 157 5.07 -15.48 15.23
C LEU A 157 5.87 -16.25 16.29
N ARG A 158 5.77 -15.88 17.57
CA ARG A 158 6.40 -16.62 18.68
C ARG A 158 5.82 -18.02 18.91
N ARG A 159 4.63 -18.32 18.39
CA ARG A 159 3.96 -19.64 18.47
C ARG A 159 4.16 -20.51 17.24
N THR A 160 4.94 -20.02 16.28
CA THR A 160 5.38 -20.81 15.12
C THR A 160 6.81 -21.30 15.35
N PRO A 161 7.26 -22.39 14.68
CA PRO A 161 8.64 -22.86 14.77
C PRO A 161 9.68 -21.77 14.52
N ARG A 162 10.84 -21.89 15.19
CA ARG A 162 11.97 -20.96 14.96
C ARG A 162 12.49 -21.05 13.52
N ARG A 163 12.58 -22.27 12.99
CA ARG A 163 12.94 -22.53 11.59
C ARG A 163 11.67 -22.61 10.75
N LYS A 164 11.39 -21.52 10.05
CA LYS A 164 10.32 -21.38 9.06
C LYS A 164 10.79 -20.39 8.02
N GLN A 165 10.29 -20.51 6.80
CA GLN A 165 10.46 -19.48 5.79
C GLN A 165 9.43 -18.38 6.01
N MET A 166 9.86 -17.14 5.90
CA MET A 166 9.00 -15.98 6.05
C MET A 166 8.98 -15.13 4.79
N SER A 167 7.83 -14.51 4.52
CA SER A 167 7.76 -13.41 3.57
C SER A 167 6.93 -12.26 4.12
N LEU A 168 7.37 -11.04 3.84
CA LEU A 168 6.69 -9.80 4.23
C LEU A 168 6.35 -9.04 2.96
N TRP A 169 5.10 -8.65 2.81
CA TRP A 169 4.59 -7.94 1.65
C TRP A 169 3.96 -6.63 2.08
N SER A 170 4.39 -5.56 1.45
CA SER A 170 3.97 -4.22 1.83
C SER A 170 3.95 -3.28 0.64
N ALA A 171 3.07 -2.28 0.66
CA ALA A 171 3.16 -1.19 -0.31
C ALA A 171 4.35 -0.27 0.01
N THR A 172 4.74 -0.21 1.29
CA THR A 172 5.79 0.69 1.80
C THR A 172 6.76 -0.03 2.73
N ILE A 173 8.02 0.36 2.72
CA ILE A 173 9.03 -0.18 3.64
C ILE A 173 9.48 0.94 4.58
N ASP A 174 8.60 1.31 5.51
CA ASP A 174 8.86 2.30 6.55
C ASP A 174 9.78 1.75 7.66
N THR A 175 10.18 2.61 8.61
CA THR A 175 11.07 2.23 9.71
C THR A 175 10.50 1.08 10.56
N ARG A 176 9.17 1.03 10.76
CA ARG A 176 8.52 -0.03 11.55
C ARG A 176 8.58 -1.37 10.80
N THR A 177 8.28 -1.37 9.51
CA THR A 177 8.36 -2.53 8.63
C THR A 177 9.78 -3.06 8.53
N ARG A 178 10.78 -2.16 8.38
CA ARG A 178 12.21 -2.52 8.42
C ARG A 178 12.63 -3.15 9.74
N ARG A 179 12.15 -2.60 10.86
CA ARG A 179 12.47 -3.14 12.20
C ARG A 179 11.88 -4.54 12.39
N LEU A 180 10.63 -4.75 11.98
CA LEU A 180 9.97 -6.05 12.02
C LEU A 180 10.72 -7.08 11.16
N SER A 181 11.01 -6.72 9.91
CA SER A 181 11.79 -7.55 8.98
C SER A 181 13.16 -7.93 9.56
N ARG A 182 13.95 -6.97 10.06
CA ARG A 182 15.27 -7.26 10.64
C ARG A 182 15.20 -8.20 11.85
N ARG A 183 14.13 -8.11 12.65
CA ARG A 183 13.95 -8.93 13.85
C ARG A 183 13.61 -10.39 13.51
N TYR A 184 12.71 -10.61 12.54
CA TYR A 184 12.18 -11.94 12.24
C TYR A 184 12.79 -12.60 11.00
N MET A 185 13.40 -11.80 10.13
CA MET A 185 13.87 -12.19 8.79
C MET A 185 15.24 -11.53 8.49
N PRO A 186 16.28 -11.72 9.33
CA PRO A 186 17.53 -10.96 9.27
C PRO A 186 18.34 -11.16 7.97
N ARG A 187 18.06 -12.23 7.21
CA ARG A 187 18.71 -12.56 5.94
C ARG A 187 17.74 -12.53 4.76
N ALA A 188 16.64 -11.77 4.88
CA ALA A 188 15.66 -11.68 3.82
C ALA A 188 16.21 -10.95 2.60
N GLU A 189 15.88 -11.47 1.43
CA GLU A 189 16.12 -10.80 0.16
C GLU A 189 15.10 -9.68 -0.02
N MET A 190 15.58 -8.48 -0.34
CA MET A 190 14.73 -7.33 -0.61
C MET A 190 14.30 -7.35 -2.08
N VAL A 191 13.03 -7.64 -2.34
CA VAL A 191 12.45 -7.55 -3.67
C VAL A 191 11.64 -6.27 -3.74
N ILE A 192 12.28 -5.21 -4.21
CA ILE A 192 11.65 -3.92 -4.41
C ILE A 192 11.27 -3.83 -5.87
N VAL A 193 9.97 -3.81 -6.14
CA VAL A 193 9.46 -3.38 -7.43
C VAL A 193 9.14 -1.91 -7.26
N SER A 194 10.17 -1.09 -7.50
CA SER A 194 9.99 0.34 -7.73
C SER A 194 9.12 0.51 -8.97
N ARG A 195 8.51 1.68 -9.12
CA ARG A 195 7.64 2.05 -10.25
C ARG A 195 8.30 2.01 -11.63
N ASP A 196 9.53 1.54 -11.73
CA ASP A 196 10.37 1.82 -12.89
C ASP A 196 10.03 0.94 -14.09
N GLU A 197 9.13 -0.05 -13.95
CA GLU A 197 8.66 -0.85 -15.10
C GLU A 197 7.21 -0.56 -15.51
N ILE A 198 6.42 0.16 -14.69
CA ILE A 198 5.04 0.52 -15.06
C ILE A 198 4.69 1.91 -14.47
N THR A 199 4.57 2.93 -15.34
CA THR A 199 3.91 4.26 -15.11
C THR A 199 4.63 5.31 -14.24
N LEU A 200 5.87 5.70 -14.59
CA LEU A 200 6.41 7.04 -14.26
C LEU A 200 6.70 7.90 -15.50
N GLU A 201 6.94 7.30 -16.66
CA GLU A 201 7.12 8.04 -17.93
C GLU A 201 5.87 8.84 -18.33
N GLU A 202 4.68 8.45 -17.86
CA GLU A 202 3.41 9.10 -18.19
C GLU A 202 3.04 10.28 -17.26
N ILE A 203 3.83 10.55 -16.21
CA ILE A 203 3.62 11.68 -15.28
C ILE A 203 4.62 12.79 -15.60
N ASP A 204 4.12 13.95 -16.02
CA ASP A 204 4.92 15.17 -16.11
C ASP A 204 5.21 15.69 -14.70
N GLN A 205 6.45 15.47 -14.24
CA GLN A 205 6.90 15.82 -12.91
C GLN A 205 7.66 17.14 -12.95
N ARG A 206 7.13 18.14 -12.25
CA ARG A 206 7.68 19.49 -12.20
C ARG A 206 7.91 19.96 -10.76
N TYR A 207 8.89 20.83 -10.59
CA TYR A 207 9.09 21.56 -9.34
C TYR A 207 9.23 23.06 -9.58
N VAL A 208 8.72 23.85 -8.64
CA VAL A 208 8.84 25.32 -8.63
C VAL A 208 9.61 25.71 -7.38
N LYS A 209 10.68 26.50 -7.57
CA LYS A 209 11.41 27.14 -6.47
C LYS A 209 10.66 28.37 -6.03
N VAL A 210 10.32 28.45 -4.75
CA VAL A 210 9.45 29.50 -4.20
C VAL A 210 9.80 29.77 -2.74
N SER A 211 9.74 31.02 -2.30
CA SER A 211 9.89 31.35 -0.88
C SER A 211 8.72 30.76 -0.07
N PRO A 212 8.93 30.30 1.18
CA PRO A 212 7.85 29.79 2.03
C PRO A 212 6.61 30.72 2.11
N TYR A 213 6.85 32.04 2.10
CA TYR A 213 5.80 33.06 2.18
C TYR A 213 5.00 33.21 0.88
N GLU A 214 5.58 32.84 -0.26
CA GLU A 214 4.98 33.00 -1.59
C GLU A 214 4.27 31.73 -2.07
N LYS A 215 4.38 30.61 -1.33
CA LYS A 215 3.78 29.33 -1.72
C LYS A 215 2.28 29.42 -2.01
N LEU A 216 1.53 30.19 -1.20
CA LEU A 216 0.09 30.35 -1.40
C LEU A 216 -0.22 31.05 -2.72
N GLU A 217 0.44 32.17 -2.98
CA GLU A 217 0.18 32.96 -4.17
C GLU A 217 0.63 32.22 -5.43
N THR A 218 1.79 31.55 -5.35
CA THR A 218 2.27 30.66 -6.41
C THR A 218 1.29 29.52 -6.70
N LEU A 219 0.73 28.89 -5.65
CA LEU A 219 -0.27 27.84 -5.82
C LEU A 219 -1.51 28.36 -6.57
N LYS A 220 -2.04 29.52 -6.18
CA LYS A 220 -3.19 30.17 -6.83
C LYS A 220 -2.92 30.42 -8.30
N ARG A 221 -1.80 31.08 -8.61
CA ARG A 221 -1.38 31.39 -9.97
C ARG A 221 -1.20 30.12 -10.82
N LEU A 222 -0.64 29.05 -10.24
CA LEU A 222 -0.54 27.75 -10.93
C LEU A 222 -1.89 27.14 -11.24
N ILE A 223 -2.85 27.21 -10.31
CA ILE A 223 -4.22 26.71 -10.52
C ILE A 223 -4.88 27.47 -11.67
N ASP A 224 -4.80 28.80 -11.66
CA ASP A 224 -5.46 29.64 -12.65
C ASP A 224 -4.80 29.52 -14.04
N HIS A 225 -3.48 29.66 -14.11
CA HIS A 225 -2.76 29.66 -15.40
C HIS A 225 -2.83 28.31 -16.12
N LEU A 226 -2.83 27.20 -15.38
CA LEU A 226 -2.94 25.86 -15.96
C LEU A 226 -4.39 25.41 -16.10
N ASN A 227 -5.37 26.26 -15.76
CA ASN A 227 -6.80 25.92 -15.74
C ASN A 227 -7.07 24.60 -15.00
N ILE A 228 -6.55 24.49 -13.77
CA ILE A 228 -6.67 23.27 -12.97
C ILE A 228 -8.10 23.15 -12.43
N GLU A 229 -8.93 22.40 -13.15
CA GLU A 229 -10.31 22.11 -12.74
C GLU A 229 -10.39 21.04 -11.64
N ARG A 230 -9.37 20.20 -11.51
CA ARG A 230 -9.37 19.11 -10.53
C ARG A 230 -7.97 18.75 -10.03
N ALA A 231 -7.75 18.88 -8.72
CA ALA A 231 -6.48 18.54 -8.10
C ALA A 231 -6.59 18.01 -6.67
N ILE A 232 -5.58 17.24 -6.28
CA ILE A 232 -5.28 16.97 -4.86
C ILE A 232 -4.07 17.81 -4.46
N ILE A 233 -4.22 18.56 -3.37
CA ILE A 233 -3.20 19.44 -2.82
C ILE A 233 -2.70 18.86 -1.50
N PHE A 234 -1.43 18.47 -1.45
CA PHE A 234 -0.84 17.83 -0.28
C PHE A 234 -0.12 18.80 0.64
N CYS A 235 -0.53 18.81 1.91
CA CYS A 235 0.14 19.52 2.99
C CYS A 235 0.70 18.54 4.03
N ARG A 236 1.73 18.98 4.74
CA ARG A 236 2.44 18.18 5.74
C ARG A 236 1.63 17.97 7.03
N THR A 237 0.87 18.98 7.45
CA THR A 237 0.20 18.97 8.76
C THR A 237 -1.31 19.21 8.64
N ARG A 238 -2.08 18.73 9.63
CA ARG A 238 -3.54 18.96 9.71
C ARG A 238 -3.88 20.45 9.75
N ARG A 239 -3.15 21.20 10.59
CA ARG A 239 -3.27 22.66 10.68
C ARG A 239 -2.98 23.34 9.33
N GLY A 240 -1.97 22.86 8.60
CA GLY A 240 -1.64 23.34 7.26
C GLY A 240 -2.76 23.09 6.25
N VAL A 241 -3.38 21.90 6.27
CA VAL A 241 -4.55 21.58 5.45
C VAL A 241 -5.70 22.54 5.73
N GLU A 242 -6.09 22.71 6.99
CA GLU A 242 -7.20 23.61 7.38
C GLU A 242 -6.90 25.07 7.02
N ALA A 243 -5.68 25.55 7.28
CA ALA A 243 -5.27 26.91 6.96
C ALA A 243 -5.27 27.18 5.45
N LEU A 244 -4.73 26.25 4.65
CA LEU A 244 -4.70 26.38 3.20
C LEU A 244 -6.12 26.33 2.62
N THR A 245 -6.95 25.38 3.05
CA THR A 245 -8.35 25.26 2.60
C THR A 245 -9.13 26.55 2.84
N ARG A 246 -9.02 27.15 4.04
CA ARG A 246 -9.68 28.44 4.33
C ARG A 246 -9.20 29.56 3.43
N LYS A 247 -7.89 29.62 3.15
CA LYS A 247 -7.30 30.65 2.28
C LYS A 247 -7.77 30.49 0.83
N LEU A 248 -7.81 29.26 0.31
CA LEU A 248 -8.32 28.96 -1.03
C LEU A 248 -9.81 29.31 -1.14
N ARG A 249 -10.65 28.90 -0.17
CA ARG A 249 -12.07 29.27 -0.16
C ARG A 249 -12.31 30.78 -0.15
N ARG A 250 -11.54 31.52 0.65
CA ARG A 250 -11.64 33.00 0.68
C ARG A 250 -11.24 33.65 -0.63
N ALA A 251 -10.34 33.03 -1.39
CA ALA A 251 -9.94 33.48 -2.71
C ALA A 251 -10.90 33.00 -3.82
N GLY A 252 -12.02 32.36 -3.48
CA GLY A 252 -13.06 31.95 -4.43
C GLY A 252 -12.90 30.54 -5.00
N TYR A 253 -11.88 29.77 -4.58
CA TYR A 253 -11.69 28.41 -5.05
C TYR A 253 -12.62 27.42 -4.34
N ASP A 254 -13.18 26.51 -5.12
CA ASP A 254 -13.94 25.36 -4.64
C ASP A 254 -12.99 24.29 -4.07
N ALA A 255 -12.67 24.44 -2.78
CA ALA A 255 -11.73 23.59 -2.05
C ALA A 255 -12.34 22.99 -0.77
N ASP A 256 -11.95 21.77 -0.39
CA ASP A 256 -12.29 21.17 0.92
C ASP A 256 -11.11 20.39 1.49
N ALA A 257 -11.12 20.23 2.81
CA ALA A 257 -10.06 19.60 3.58
C ALA A 257 -10.30 18.10 3.74
N LEU A 258 -9.22 17.32 3.85
CA LEU A 258 -9.27 15.93 4.25
C LEU A 258 -8.06 15.54 5.11
N HIS A 259 -8.29 15.31 6.40
CA HIS A 259 -7.24 14.87 7.32
C HIS A 259 -7.76 13.87 8.36
N GLY A 260 -6.84 13.18 9.03
CA GLY A 260 -7.16 12.15 10.03
C GLY A 260 -7.80 12.64 11.34
N GLY A 261 -8.22 13.91 11.40
CA GLY A 261 -9.03 14.44 12.51
C GLY A 261 -10.53 14.42 12.22
N PHE A 262 -10.93 14.11 10.97
CA PHE A 262 -12.32 14.05 10.57
C PHE A 262 -12.98 12.76 11.03
N THR A 263 -14.27 12.86 11.38
CA THR A 263 -15.13 11.69 11.56
C THR A 263 -15.26 10.93 10.26
N GLN A 264 -15.54 9.62 10.34
CA GLN A 264 -15.71 8.78 9.16
C GLN A 264 -16.79 9.33 8.21
N ALA A 265 -17.93 9.79 8.75
CA ALA A 265 -19.00 10.41 7.97
C ALA A 265 -18.54 11.66 7.21
N ARG A 266 -17.78 12.57 7.86
CA ARG A 266 -17.25 13.77 7.20
C ARG A 266 -16.23 13.41 6.12
N ARG A 267 -15.42 12.36 6.33
CA ARG A 267 -14.51 11.86 5.29
C ARG A 267 -15.31 11.39 4.08
N GLU A 268 -16.29 10.53 4.27
CA GLU A 268 -17.12 9.99 3.18
C GLU A 268 -17.85 11.09 2.39
N GLU A 269 -18.35 12.11 3.08
CA GLU A 269 -18.99 13.28 2.48
C GLU A 269 -18.05 14.03 1.51
N VAL A 270 -16.86 14.41 1.98
CA VAL A 270 -15.86 15.15 1.18
C VAL A 270 -15.38 14.31 0.00
N LEU A 271 -15.11 13.02 0.24
CA LEU A 271 -14.67 12.09 -0.79
C LEU A 271 -15.74 11.88 -1.87
N ARG A 272 -17.00 11.81 -1.47
CA ARG A 272 -18.13 11.70 -2.38
C ARG A 272 -18.26 12.97 -3.23
N ALA A 273 -18.21 14.16 -2.62
CA ALA A 273 -18.23 15.43 -3.36
C ALA A 273 -17.09 15.53 -4.39
N PHE A 274 -15.87 15.10 -4.03
CA PHE A 274 -14.72 15.09 -4.94
C PHE A 274 -14.83 14.07 -6.08
N ARG A 275 -15.42 12.90 -5.83
CA ARG A 275 -15.67 11.88 -6.86
C ARG A 275 -16.74 12.34 -7.86
N GLU A 276 -17.80 12.97 -7.36
CA GLU A 276 -18.93 13.45 -8.16
C GLU A 276 -18.66 14.82 -8.80
N ARG A 277 -17.41 15.32 -8.78
CA ARG A 277 -16.97 16.60 -9.36
C ARG A 277 -17.74 17.82 -8.84
N ARG A 278 -18.34 17.73 -7.64
CA ARG A 278 -18.89 18.88 -6.92
C ARG A 278 -17.85 19.61 -6.07
N LEU A 279 -16.64 19.05 -6.01
CA LEU A 279 -15.48 19.63 -5.36
C LEU A 279 -14.29 19.57 -6.33
N SER A 280 -13.68 20.71 -6.59
CA SER A 280 -12.57 20.87 -7.54
C SER A 280 -11.20 20.59 -6.90
N LEU A 281 -10.96 21.13 -5.71
CA LEU A 281 -9.66 21.04 -5.02
C LEU A 281 -9.78 20.29 -3.69
N LEU A 282 -9.09 19.16 -3.57
CA LEU A 282 -9.01 18.41 -2.32
C LEU A 282 -7.69 18.67 -1.60
N VAL A 283 -7.72 19.38 -0.48
CA VAL A 283 -6.53 19.65 0.32
C VAL A 283 -6.38 18.57 1.39
N ALA A 284 -5.30 17.80 1.37
CA ALA A 284 -5.19 16.59 2.20
C ALA A 284 -3.84 16.41 2.89
N THR A 285 -3.85 15.69 4.02
CA THR A 285 -2.62 15.12 4.59
C THR A 285 -2.32 13.76 3.99
N GLU A 286 -1.05 13.37 4.04
CA GLU A 286 -0.54 12.08 3.57
C GLU A 286 -1.29 10.87 4.12
N VAL A 287 -1.59 10.88 5.42
CA VAL A 287 -2.26 9.75 6.10
C VAL A 287 -3.73 9.66 5.70
N ALA A 288 -4.39 10.79 5.45
CA ALA A 288 -5.81 10.79 5.12
C ALA A 288 -6.07 10.42 3.66
N ALA A 289 -5.11 10.67 2.77
CA ALA A 289 -5.20 10.34 1.35
C ALA A 289 -4.85 8.88 1.00
N ARG A 290 -4.25 8.14 1.94
CA ARG A 290 -3.89 6.73 1.75
C ARG A 290 -5.14 5.85 1.73
N GLY A 291 -5.15 4.87 0.83
CA GLY A 291 -6.24 3.90 0.70
C GLY A 291 -7.56 4.47 0.19
N LEU A 292 -7.62 5.74 -0.20
CA LEU A 292 -8.78 6.30 -0.86
C LEU A 292 -8.83 5.81 -2.30
N ASP A 293 -9.98 5.30 -2.70
CA ASP A 293 -10.36 5.07 -4.09
C ASP A 293 -10.71 6.42 -4.76
N ILE A 294 -9.74 7.33 -4.75
CA ILE A 294 -9.73 8.54 -5.54
C ILE A 294 -8.61 8.35 -6.54
N GLU A 295 -8.99 7.82 -7.68
CA GLU A 295 -8.10 7.55 -8.80
C GLU A 295 -8.36 8.56 -9.92
N ASP A 296 -7.38 8.69 -10.81
CA ASP A 296 -7.51 9.48 -12.03
C ASP A 296 -7.76 10.99 -11.80
N VAL A 297 -6.92 11.61 -10.97
CA VAL A 297 -6.90 13.08 -10.81
C VAL A 297 -5.87 13.67 -11.76
N PRO A 298 -6.20 14.68 -12.60
CA PRO A 298 -5.25 15.24 -13.58
C PRO A 298 -4.02 15.91 -12.96
N TYR A 299 -4.21 16.58 -11.82
CA TYR A 299 -3.14 17.32 -11.14
C TYR A 299 -2.92 16.88 -9.70
N ILE A 300 -1.65 16.71 -9.35
CA ILE A 300 -1.18 16.54 -7.97
C ILE A 300 -0.29 17.72 -7.62
N LEU A 301 -0.69 18.49 -6.61
CA LEU A 301 0.04 19.67 -6.15
C LEU A 301 0.65 19.39 -4.77
N ASN A 302 1.96 19.26 -4.70
CA ASN A 302 2.68 19.14 -3.44
C ASN A 302 2.98 20.55 -2.91
N TYR A 303 2.07 21.09 -2.08
CA TYR A 303 2.28 22.37 -1.41
C TYR A 303 3.46 22.31 -0.44
N ASP A 304 3.52 21.22 0.33
CA ASP A 304 4.68 20.87 1.14
C ASP A 304 5.37 19.65 0.53
N ILE A 305 6.65 19.75 0.20
CA ILE A 305 7.44 18.59 -0.23
C ILE A 305 7.47 17.52 0.88
N PRO A 306 7.27 16.24 0.54
CA PRO A 306 7.35 15.15 1.50
C PRO A 306 8.80 14.93 1.96
N ARG A 307 8.97 14.66 3.26
CA ARG A 307 10.30 14.36 3.83
C ARG A 307 10.80 12.95 3.48
N ASP A 308 9.87 12.02 3.30
CA ASP A 308 10.16 10.65 2.88
C ASP A 308 9.98 10.57 1.35
N PRO A 309 11.03 10.24 0.59
CA PRO A 309 10.93 10.02 -0.85
C PRO A 309 9.84 9.05 -1.27
N LEU A 310 9.55 8.01 -0.48
CA LEU A 310 8.48 7.06 -0.78
C LEU A 310 7.11 7.75 -0.79
N MET A 311 6.91 8.74 0.09
CA MET A 311 5.67 9.51 0.16
C MET A 311 5.40 10.32 -1.10
N TYR A 312 6.44 10.86 -1.73
CA TYR A 312 6.30 11.56 -3.01
C TYR A 312 5.57 10.70 -4.03
N PHE A 313 5.99 9.44 -4.16
CA PHE A 313 5.35 8.49 -5.05
C PHE A 313 3.91 8.18 -4.65
N HIS A 314 3.60 8.01 -3.36
CA HIS A 314 2.20 7.77 -2.96
C HIS A 314 1.27 8.90 -3.37
N ARG A 315 1.76 10.13 -3.32
CA ARG A 315 1.03 11.32 -3.74
C ARG A 315 0.82 11.35 -5.25
N ILE A 316 1.90 11.29 -6.03
CA ILE A 316 1.81 11.38 -7.49
C ILE A 316 1.17 10.13 -8.13
N GLY A 317 1.07 9.01 -7.41
CA GLY A 317 0.34 7.81 -7.85
C GLY A 317 -1.18 7.92 -7.88
N ARG A 318 -1.71 9.10 -7.56
CA ARG A 318 -3.14 9.44 -7.65
C ARG A 318 -3.48 10.05 -9.00
N THR A 319 -2.48 10.31 -9.84
CA THR A 319 -2.61 10.70 -11.25
C THR A 319 -2.06 9.61 -12.18
N ALA A 320 -2.27 9.77 -13.49
CA ALA A 320 -1.83 8.90 -14.58
C ALA A 320 -2.09 7.39 -14.36
N ARG A 321 -3.37 6.99 -14.42
CA ARG A 321 -3.76 5.58 -14.45
C ARG A 321 -4.57 5.29 -15.71
N ALA A 322 -4.49 4.06 -16.22
CA ALA A 322 -5.20 3.61 -17.42
C ALA A 322 -4.85 4.40 -18.71
N GLY A 323 -3.57 4.74 -18.91
CA GLY A 323 -3.06 5.35 -20.15
C GLY A 323 -3.34 6.85 -20.31
N ARG A 324 -3.78 7.55 -19.26
CA ARG A 324 -3.98 9.01 -19.25
C ARG A 324 -2.75 9.72 -18.70
N ARG A 325 -2.42 10.89 -19.27
CA ARG A 325 -1.30 11.74 -18.79
C ARG A 325 -1.69 12.43 -17.48
N GLY A 326 -0.74 12.50 -16.55
CA GLY A 326 -0.90 13.16 -15.26
C GLY A 326 0.19 14.21 -15.03
N THR A 327 -0.11 15.26 -14.27
CA THR A 327 0.90 16.28 -13.91
C THR A 327 1.07 16.36 -12.41
N ALA A 328 2.32 16.34 -11.95
CA ALA A 328 2.68 16.53 -10.55
C ALA A 328 3.58 17.77 -10.39
N ILE A 329 3.10 18.78 -9.66
CA ILE A 329 3.85 20.02 -9.42
C ILE A 329 4.21 20.10 -7.94
N THR A 330 5.48 20.36 -7.64
CA THR A 330 5.98 20.42 -6.26
C THR A 330 6.55 21.80 -5.96
N LEU A 331 6.03 22.44 -4.91
CA LEU A 331 6.56 23.69 -4.39
C LEU A 331 7.73 23.39 -3.46
N VAL A 332 8.90 23.90 -3.79
CA VAL A 332 10.15 23.61 -3.08
C VAL A 332 10.75 24.91 -2.56
N SER A 333 10.83 25.05 -1.24
CA SER A 333 11.55 26.16 -0.61
C SER A 333 13.07 25.98 -0.78
N TYR A 334 13.84 27.04 -0.50
CA TYR A 334 15.31 26.99 -0.54
C TYR A 334 15.89 26.03 0.50
N ASP A 335 15.27 25.90 1.67
CA ASP A 335 15.67 24.97 2.73
C ASP A 335 15.27 23.51 2.46
N GLU A 336 14.42 23.26 1.45
CA GLU A 336 13.90 21.93 1.11
C GLU A 336 14.65 21.27 -0.07
N ASP A 337 15.83 21.79 -0.43
CA ASP A 337 16.67 21.22 -1.51
C ASP A 337 17.14 19.80 -1.20
N LEU A 338 17.39 19.50 0.07
CA LEU A 338 17.82 18.17 0.50
C LEU A 338 16.72 17.12 0.29
N GLU A 339 15.47 17.45 0.60
CA GLU A 339 14.32 16.61 0.33
C GLU A 339 14.16 16.35 -1.17
N LEU A 340 14.28 17.39 -2.00
CA LEU A 340 14.21 17.25 -3.46
C LEU A 340 15.32 16.34 -3.99
N MET A 341 16.57 16.52 -3.53
CA MET A 341 17.70 15.67 -3.90
C MET A 341 17.47 14.21 -3.49
N ARG A 342 16.97 13.97 -2.27
CA ARG A 342 16.66 12.60 -1.79
C ARG A 342 15.57 11.93 -2.62
N ILE A 343 14.55 12.69 -3.04
CA ILE A 343 13.53 12.21 -3.96
C ILE A 343 14.18 11.81 -5.28
N ARG A 344 14.90 12.73 -5.94
CA ARG A 344 15.56 12.48 -7.24
C ARG A 344 16.50 11.26 -7.18
N ALA A 345 17.32 11.17 -6.14
CA ALA A 345 18.28 10.08 -5.95
C ALA A 345 17.63 8.68 -5.80
N LEU A 346 16.46 8.60 -5.19
CA LEU A 346 15.73 7.33 -5.08
C LEU A 346 15.03 6.94 -6.39
N THR A 347 14.68 7.93 -7.22
CA THR A 347 13.80 7.75 -8.38
C THR A 347 14.51 7.40 -9.68
N GLY A 348 15.73 7.92 -9.92
CA GLY A 348 16.32 7.95 -11.27
C GLY A 348 15.51 8.75 -12.32
N THR A 349 14.36 9.34 -11.96
CA THR A 349 13.47 10.07 -12.87
C THR A 349 13.74 11.57 -12.88
N GLU A 350 13.53 12.21 -14.03
CA GLU A 350 13.68 13.65 -14.18
C GLU A 350 12.48 14.39 -13.58
N ILE A 351 12.73 15.21 -12.54
CA ILE A 351 11.77 16.23 -12.06
C ILE A 351 12.22 17.56 -12.63
N ARG A 352 11.51 18.07 -13.62
CA ARG A 352 11.91 19.26 -14.37
C ARG A 352 11.64 20.53 -13.58
N ARG A 353 12.58 21.47 -13.63
CA ARG A 353 12.33 22.80 -13.06
C ARG A 353 11.30 23.51 -13.93
N MET A 354 10.22 23.97 -13.31
CA MET A 354 9.27 24.88 -13.94
C MET A 354 9.65 26.30 -13.53
N THR A 355 10.03 27.10 -14.52
CA THR A 355 10.15 28.55 -14.36
C THR A 355 8.75 29.13 -14.45
N LEU A 356 8.36 29.94 -13.48
CA LEU A 356 7.09 30.65 -13.56
C LEU A 356 7.19 31.70 -14.69
N PRO A 357 6.17 31.88 -15.54
CA PRO A 357 6.15 32.94 -16.55
C PRO A 357 6.47 34.31 -15.95
N PRO A 358 7.08 35.26 -16.68
CA PRO A 358 7.33 36.61 -16.17
C PRO A 358 6.09 37.31 -15.61
N GLU A 359 4.91 37.01 -16.15
CA GLU A 359 3.59 37.46 -15.68
C GLU A 359 3.29 37.03 -14.23
N PHE A 360 3.98 36.01 -13.70
CA PHE A 360 3.88 35.59 -12.30
C PHE A 360 4.76 36.42 -11.36
N LEU A 361 5.48 37.44 -11.84
CA LEU A 361 6.23 38.40 -11.01
C LEU A 361 5.55 39.77 -10.94
N LEU A 362 4.52 39.99 -11.77
CA LEU A 362 3.61 41.14 -11.75
C LEU A 362 2.39 40.82 -10.88
#